data_AF-A0AAT9QX25-F1
#
_entry.id   AF-A0AAT9QX25-F1
#
_cell.length_a   1.000
_cell.length_b   1.000
_cell.length_c   1.000
_cell.angle_alpha   90.00
_cell.angle_beta   90.00
_cell.angle_gamma   90.00
#
_symmetry.space_group_name_H-M   'P 1'
#
loop_
_entity.id
_entity.type
_entity.pdbx_description
1 polymer ?
#
loop_
_entity_poly.entity_id
_entity_poly.type
_entity_poly.pdbx_seq_one_letter_code
_entity_poly.pdbx_strand_id
1 'polypeptide(L)'
;MSDRLTVDTINSDQLDALYDRLAKAEQEADDSVAAASRLAVLVGKRSEKAEKAAKRQSFRADIAETELRTLRAGLRANGADPTQIQNLWAQISLRNRQWRVEKQRAEAADALYEQWVKAGPPPLGTSVSRWWDARLIELRAALDEPKES
;
A
#
# COMPACT_ATOMS: atom_id res chain seq x y z
N MET A 1 13.60 48.10 -2.74
CA MET A 1 14.09 49.22 -1.90
C MET A 1 13.86 48.80 -0.47
N SER A 2 14.91 48.40 0.24
CA SER A 2 14.82 48.08 1.68
C SER A 2 14.97 49.39 2.44
N ASP A 3 13.89 49.84 3.10
CA ASP A 3 13.95 50.94 4.05
C ASP A 3 14.88 50.55 5.20
N ARG A 4 16.05 51.18 5.24
CA ARG A 4 16.96 51.09 6.37
C ARG A 4 16.50 52.11 7.41
N LEU A 5 15.69 51.66 8.37
CA LEU A 5 15.41 52.41 9.59
C LEU A 5 16.74 52.60 10.36
N THR A 6 17.15 53.85 10.54
CA THR A 6 18.26 54.21 11.43
C THR A 6 17.81 54.03 12.89
N VAL A 7 18.69 53.47 13.72
CA VAL A 7 18.42 53.07 15.13
C VAL A 7 17.80 54.22 15.96
N ASP A 8 18.09 55.47 15.61
CA ASP A 8 17.61 56.67 16.32
C ASP A 8 16.11 57.00 16.12
N THR A 9 15.37 56.24 15.29
CA THR A 9 13.93 56.48 15.00
C THR A 9 12.99 55.37 15.45
N ILE A 10 13.52 54.31 16.07
CA ILE A 10 12.74 53.16 16.51
C ILE A 10 12.17 53.47 17.91
N ASN A 11 10.83 53.50 18.04
CA ASN A 11 10.21 53.61 19.37
C ASN A 11 10.28 52.27 20.12
N SER A 12 10.10 52.29 21.45
CA SER A 12 10.12 51.09 22.29
C SER A 12 9.20 49.98 21.78
N ASP A 13 7.97 50.32 21.38
CA ASP A 13 6.98 49.36 20.89
C ASP A 13 7.43 48.66 19.58
N GLN A 14 8.16 49.37 18.72
CA GLN A 14 8.74 48.82 17.49
C GLN A 14 9.91 47.87 17.78
N LEU A 15 10.68 48.15 18.83
CA LEU A 15 11.75 47.29 19.32
C LEU A 15 11.17 46.01 19.93
N ASP A 16 10.13 46.11 20.76
CA ASP A 16 9.43 44.96 21.34
C ASP A 16 8.82 44.08 20.24
N ALA A 17 8.17 44.68 19.24
CA ALA A 17 7.63 43.95 18.10
C ALA A 17 8.71 43.24 17.26
N LEU A 18 9.94 43.74 17.23
CA LEU A 18 11.06 43.07 16.56
C LEU A 18 11.58 41.89 17.39
N TYR A 19 11.68 42.03 18.72
CA TYR A 19 12.05 40.92 19.60
C TYR A 19 11.01 39.80 19.59
N ASP A 20 9.72 40.13 19.61
CA ASP A 20 8.65 39.13 19.50
C ASP A 20 8.71 38.36 18.18
N ARG A 21 9.01 39.06 17.08
CA ARG A 21 9.20 38.42 15.76
C ARG A 21 10.44 37.55 15.72
N LEU A 22 11.55 37.99 16.32
CA LEU A 22 12.78 37.21 16.40
C LEU A 22 12.53 35.93 17.22
N ALA A 23 11.95 36.04 18.41
CA ALA A 23 11.63 34.92 19.27
C ALA A 23 10.66 33.93 18.58
N LYS A 24 9.67 34.44 17.85
CA LYS A 24 8.77 33.60 17.07
C LYS A 24 9.50 32.88 15.92
N ALA A 25 10.38 33.57 15.21
CA ALA A 25 11.16 32.98 14.12
C ALA A 25 12.15 31.91 14.62
N GLU A 26 12.77 32.13 15.79
CA GLU A 26 13.63 31.14 16.45
C GLU A 26 12.83 29.89 16.84
N GLN A 27 11.66 30.07 17.45
CA GLN A 27 10.78 28.96 17.80
C GLN A 27 10.32 28.16 16.57
N GLU A 28 9.94 28.85 15.48
CA GLU A 28 9.56 28.21 14.21
C GLU A 28 10.74 27.44 13.58
N ALA A 29 11.96 27.97 13.68
CA ALA A 29 13.16 27.31 13.21
C ALA A 29 13.45 26.03 14.02
N ASP A 30 13.38 26.09 15.35
CA ASP A 30 13.59 24.94 16.23
C ASP A 30 12.54 23.84 15.99
N ASP A 31 11.28 24.22 15.82
CA ASP A 31 10.20 23.30 15.49
C ASP A 31 10.40 22.63 14.13
N SER A 32 10.92 23.37 13.14
CA SER A 32 11.25 22.85 11.81
C SER A 32 12.40 21.84 11.87
N VAL A 33 13.44 22.11 12.67
CA VAL A 33 14.58 21.20 12.88
C VAL A 33 14.13 19.92 13.59
N ALA A 34 13.27 20.05 14.60
CA ALA A 34 12.68 18.90 15.28
C ALA A 34 11.81 18.06 14.35
N ALA A 35 11.01 18.70 13.49
CA ALA A 35 10.21 18.02 12.47
C ALA A 35 11.08 17.29 11.43
N ALA A 36 12.12 17.95 10.91
CA ALA A 36 13.07 17.35 9.97
C ALA A 36 13.78 16.13 10.57
N SER A 37 14.20 16.22 11.84
CA SER A 37 14.84 15.12 12.56
C SER A 37 13.91 13.90 12.70
N ARG A 38 12.64 14.12 13.05
CA ARG A 38 11.62 13.04 13.10
C ARG A 38 11.41 12.40 11.73
N LEU A 39 11.38 13.21 10.67
CA LEU A 39 11.17 12.73 9.30
C LEU A 39 12.37 11.90 8.82
N ALA A 40 13.60 12.31 9.12
CA ALA A 40 14.81 11.55 8.83
C ALA A 40 14.79 10.16 9.49
N VAL A 41 14.37 10.07 10.76
CA VAL A 41 14.23 8.78 11.47
C VAL A 41 13.18 7.89 10.79
N LEU A 42 12.02 8.44 10.40
CA LEU A 42 10.98 7.67 9.71
C LEU A 42 11.43 7.18 8.34
N VAL A 43 12.14 8.02 7.57
CA VAL A 43 12.71 7.65 6.28
C VAL A 43 13.75 6.55 6.44
N GLY A 44 14.64 6.65 7.44
CA GLY A 44 15.62 5.59 7.75
C GLY A 44 14.96 4.26 8.14
N LYS A 45 13.91 4.29 8.97
CA LYS A 45 13.16 3.07 9.31
C LYS A 45 12.47 2.45 8.09
N ARG A 46 11.95 3.28 7.17
CA ARG A 46 11.34 2.80 5.92
C ARG A 46 12.37 2.18 4.97
N SER A 47 13.55 2.80 4.83
CA SER A 47 14.62 2.26 3.98
C SER A 47 15.14 0.92 4.52
N GLU A 48 15.35 0.79 5.83
CA GLU A 48 15.79 -0.46 6.44
C GLU A 48 14.74 -1.58 6.26
N LYS A 49 13.45 -1.25 6.42
CA LYS A 49 12.37 -2.21 6.17
C LYS A 49 12.32 -2.65 4.70
N ALA A 50 12.48 -1.71 3.77
CA ALA A 50 12.54 -2.01 2.34
C ALA A 50 13.72 -2.90 1.98
N GLU A 51 14.91 -2.62 2.54
CA GLU A 51 16.11 -3.44 2.32
C GLU A 51 15.94 -4.87 2.86
N LYS A 52 15.38 -5.02 4.07
CA LYS A 52 15.06 -6.34 4.64
C LYS A 52 14.05 -7.09 3.79
N ALA A 53 13.05 -6.41 3.24
CA ALA A 53 12.08 -7.02 2.34
C ALA A 53 12.74 -7.48 1.04
N ALA A 54 13.61 -6.64 0.44
CA ALA A 54 14.36 -6.97 -0.76
C ALA A 54 15.29 -8.18 -0.56
N LYS A 55 16.03 -8.25 0.55
CA LYS A 55 16.89 -9.40 0.87
C LYS A 55 16.10 -10.70 1.05
N ARG A 56 14.92 -10.63 1.68
CA ARG A 56 14.03 -11.79 1.80
C ARG A 56 13.49 -12.24 0.45
N GLN A 57 13.19 -11.29 -0.43
CA GLN A 57 12.72 -11.57 -1.78
C GLN A 57 13.83 -12.21 -2.63
N SER A 58 15.07 -11.69 -2.58
CA SER A 58 16.19 -12.26 -3.32
C SER A 58 16.49 -13.68 -2.85
N PHE A 59 16.55 -13.92 -1.54
CA PHE A 59 16.78 -15.26 -1.00
C PHE A 59 15.71 -16.27 -1.42
N ARG A 60 14.44 -15.86 -1.45
CA ARG A 60 13.34 -16.70 -1.96
C ARG A 60 13.48 -16.97 -3.46
N ALA A 61 13.93 -15.99 -4.24
CA ALA A 61 14.17 -16.17 -5.66
C ALA A 61 15.31 -17.15 -5.93
N ASP A 62 16.40 -17.06 -5.16
CA ASP A 62 17.55 -17.97 -5.27
C ASP A 62 17.16 -19.42 -4.96
N ILE A 63 16.40 -19.64 -3.88
CA ILE A 63 15.87 -20.97 -3.54
C ILE A 63 14.99 -21.50 -4.68
N ALA A 64 14.03 -20.70 -5.14
CA ALA A 64 13.13 -21.10 -6.21
C ALA A 64 13.92 -21.45 -7.48
N GLU A 65 14.91 -20.64 -7.88
CA GLU A 65 15.73 -20.93 -9.04
C GLU A 65 16.50 -22.25 -8.90
N THR A 66 17.03 -22.52 -7.71
CA THR A 66 17.74 -23.78 -7.41
C THR A 66 16.82 -25.00 -7.49
N GLU A 67 15.62 -24.90 -6.92
CA GLU A 67 14.58 -25.93 -7.03
C GLU A 67 14.16 -26.15 -8.49
N LEU A 68 13.98 -25.08 -9.27
CA LEU A 68 13.63 -25.18 -10.67
C LEU A 68 14.71 -25.83 -11.52
N ARG A 69 15.98 -25.53 -11.26
CA ARG A 69 17.11 -26.22 -11.91
C ARG A 69 17.08 -27.72 -11.60
N THR A 70 16.81 -28.08 -10.34
CA THR A 70 16.72 -29.48 -9.89
C THR A 70 15.55 -30.21 -10.57
N LEU A 71 14.36 -29.60 -10.59
CA LEU A 71 13.18 -30.16 -11.26
C LEU A 71 13.40 -30.32 -12.77
N ARG A 72 14.00 -29.34 -13.44
CA ARG A 72 14.31 -29.40 -14.87
C ARG A 72 15.35 -30.50 -15.17
N ALA A 73 16.34 -30.69 -14.30
CA ALA A 73 17.31 -31.78 -14.42
C ALA A 73 16.63 -33.15 -14.26
N GLY A 74 15.77 -33.32 -13.25
CA GLY A 74 15.02 -34.55 -13.04
C GLY A 74 14.05 -34.88 -14.18
N LEU A 75 13.35 -33.88 -14.71
CA LEU A 75 12.46 -34.04 -15.86
C LEU A 75 13.22 -34.49 -17.12
N ARG A 76 14.40 -33.90 -17.40
CA ARG A 76 15.25 -34.33 -18.51
C ARG A 76 15.79 -35.75 -18.32
N ALA A 77 16.17 -36.12 -17.09
CA ALA A 77 16.62 -37.49 -16.78
C ALA A 77 15.50 -38.52 -17.02
N ASN A 78 14.24 -38.12 -16.88
CA ASN A 78 13.06 -38.94 -17.19
C ASN A 78 12.63 -38.87 -18.67
N GLY A 79 13.44 -38.28 -19.56
CA GLY A 79 13.17 -38.21 -20.99
C GLY A 79 12.17 -37.13 -21.40
N ALA A 80 11.79 -36.21 -20.49
CA ALA A 80 10.91 -35.10 -20.85
C ALA A 80 11.65 -34.11 -21.76
N ASP A 81 11.07 -33.84 -22.93
CA ASP A 81 11.64 -32.85 -23.85
C ASP A 81 11.43 -31.41 -23.33
N PRO A 82 12.23 -30.43 -23.80
CA PRO A 82 12.10 -29.02 -23.39
C PRO A 82 10.69 -28.43 -23.60
N THR A 83 9.94 -28.91 -24.58
CA THR A 83 8.58 -28.46 -24.92
C THR A 83 7.56 -28.94 -23.89
N GLN A 84 7.69 -30.18 -23.40
CA GLN A 84 6.86 -30.70 -22.30
C GLN A 84 7.04 -29.86 -21.02
N ILE A 85 8.28 -29.47 -20.72
CA ILE A 85 8.58 -28.60 -19.59
C ILE A 85 7.94 -27.22 -19.78
N GLN A 86 8.04 -26.63 -20.98
CA GLN A 86 7.39 -25.34 -21.29
C GLN A 86 5.86 -25.41 -21.20
N ASN A 87 5.25 -26.49 -21.69
CA ASN A 87 3.81 -26.69 -21.62
C ASN A 87 3.30 -26.82 -20.17
N LEU A 88 4.03 -27.56 -19.33
CA LEU A 88 3.72 -27.66 -17.90
C LEU A 88 3.78 -26.28 -17.22
N TRP A 89 4.79 -25.47 -17.54
CA TRP A 89 4.88 -24.10 -17.05
C TRP A 89 3.72 -23.22 -17.47
N ALA A 90 3.31 -23.29 -18.75
CA ALA A 90 2.17 -22.56 -19.25
C ALA A 90 0.88 -22.96 -18.50
N GLN A 91 0.68 -24.26 -18.26
CA GLN A 91 -0.47 -24.77 -17.50
C GLN A 91 -0.46 -24.31 -16.05
N ILE A 92 0.68 -24.42 -15.35
CA ILE A 92 0.83 -23.96 -13.97
C ILE A 92 0.57 -22.45 -13.89
N SER A 93 1.12 -21.68 -14.83
CA SER A 93 0.94 -20.22 -14.89
C SER A 93 -0.52 -19.83 -15.10
N LEU A 94 -1.21 -20.51 -16.02
CA LEU A 94 -2.64 -20.32 -16.26
C LEU A 94 -3.45 -20.65 -15.00
N ARG A 95 -3.19 -21.80 -14.37
CA ARG A 95 -3.87 -22.22 -13.14
C ARG A 95 -3.64 -21.24 -11.99
N ASN A 96 -2.42 -20.74 -11.83
CA ASN A 96 -2.10 -19.74 -10.80
C ASN A 96 -2.77 -18.39 -11.07
N ARG A 97 -2.95 -18.02 -12.34
CA ARG A 97 -3.74 -16.83 -12.71
C ARG A 97 -5.21 -17.02 -12.34
N GLN A 98 -5.80 -18.16 -12.71
CA GLN A 98 -7.18 -18.51 -12.35
C GLN A 98 -7.38 -18.51 -10.83
N TRP A 99 -6.48 -19.17 -10.09
CA TRP A 99 -6.51 -19.19 -8.63
C TRP A 99 -6.49 -17.78 -8.02
N ARG A 100 -5.66 -16.87 -8.55
CA ARG A 100 -5.60 -15.49 -8.06
C ARG A 100 -6.93 -14.75 -8.29
N VAL A 101 -7.53 -14.91 -9.45
CA VAL A 101 -8.83 -14.31 -9.77
C VAL A 101 -9.92 -14.85 -8.84
N GLU A 102 -9.97 -16.17 -8.66
CA GLU A 102 -10.96 -16.79 -7.75
C GLU A 102 -10.73 -16.39 -6.28
N LYS A 103 -9.46 -16.30 -5.85
CA LYS A 103 -9.13 -15.81 -4.51
C LYS A 103 -9.58 -14.37 -4.30
N GLN A 104 -9.36 -13.49 -5.28
CA GLN A 104 -9.81 -12.11 -5.23
C GLN A 104 -11.35 -12.01 -5.17
N ARG A 105 -12.07 -12.85 -5.94
CA ARG A 105 -13.53 -12.93 -5.91
C ARG A 105 -14.04 -13.36 -4.53
N ALA A 106 -13.43 -14.38 -3.94
CA ALA A 106 -13.77 -14.83 -2.59
C ALA A 106 -13.54 -13.73 -1.54
N GLU A 107 -12.38 -13.07 -1.57
CA GLU A 107 -12.05 -11.97 -0.66
C GLU A 107 -13.01 -10.77 -0.83
N ALA A 108 -13.42 -10.45 -2.06
CA ALA A 108 -14.40 -9.39 -2.32
C ALA A 108 -15.80 -9.74 -1.77
N ALA A 109 -16.23 -10.99 -1.93
CA ALA A 109 -17.50 -11.47 -1.38
C ALA A 109 -17.49 -11.48 0.16
N ASP A 110 -16.39 -11.92 0.78
CA ASP A 110 -16.22 -11.91 2.24
C ASP A 110 -16.25 -10.47 2.79
N ALA A 111 -15.55 -9.54 2.14
CA ALA A 111 -15.56 -8.13 2.56
C ALA A 111 -16.97 -7.50 2.48
N LEU A 112 -17.72 -7.83 1.42
CA LEU A 112 -19.10 -7.38 1.25
C LEU A 112 -20.03 -7.98 2.31
N TYR A 113 -19.84 -9.27 2.61
CA TYR A 113 -20.57 -9.95 3.67
C TYR A 113 -20.36 -9.27 5.03
N GLU A 114 -19.11 -9.00 5.41
CA GLU A 114 -18.78 -8.29 6.66
C GLU A 114 -19.42 -6.89 6.70
N GLN A 115 -19.42 -6.18 5.58
CA GLN A 115 -20.10 -4.88 5.46
C GLN A 115 -21.60 -5.00 5.71
N TRP A 116 -22.26 -6.00 5.13
CA TRP A 116 -23.70 -6.22 5.31
C TRP A 116 -24.07 -6.66 6.72
N VAL A 117 -23.25 -7.51 7.34
CA VAL A 117 -23.41 -7.92 8.74
C VAL A 117 -23.33 -6.68 9.64
N LYS A 118 -22.35 -5.81 9.41
CA LYS A 118 -22.21 -4.55 10.15
C LYS A 118 -23.37 -3.57 9.91
N ALA A 119 -23.90 -3.51 8.69
CA ALA A 119 -25.05 -2.67 8.35
C ALA A 119 -26.35 -3.15 9.02
N GLY A 120 -26.44 -4.43 9.34
CA GLY A 120 -27.60 -5.01 10.03
C GLY A 120 -28.82 -5.17 9.13
N PRO A 121 -30.03 -5.32 9.72
CA PRO A 121 -31.29 -5.55 9.00
C PRO A 121 -31.76 -4.31 8.22
N PRO A 122 -32.75 -4.46 7.31
CA PRO A 122 -33.32 -3.31 6.60
C PRO A 122 -33.91 -2.28 7.57
N PRO A 123 -33.81 -0.97 7.27
CA PRO A 123 -34.50 0.06 8.02
C PRO A 123 -36.02 -0.17 8.03
N LEU A 124 -36.68 0.20 9.11
CA LEU A 124 -38.14 0.09 9.24
C LEU A 124 -38.85 0.79 8.07
N GLY A 125 -39.85 0.11 7.50
CA GLY A 125 -40.57 0.58 6.31
C GLY A 125 -39.94 0.21 4.96
N THR A 126 -38.72 -0.35 4.97
CA THR A 126 -38.09 -0.88 3.75
C THR A 126 -38.61 -2.29 3.45
N SER A 127 -39.04 -2.55 2.21
CA SER A 127 -39.39 -3.90 1.79
C SER A 127 -38.15 -4.81 1.81
N VAL A 128 -38.26 -5.93 2.54
CA VAL A 128 -37.19 -6.93 2.67
C VAL A 128 -36.74 -7.45 1.30
N SER A 129 -37.68 -7.64 0.36
CA SER A 129 -37.36 -8.10 -0.99
C SER A 129 -36.51 -7.08 -1.74
N ARG A 130 -36.89 -5.79 -1.74
CA ARG A 130 -36.11 -4.74 -2.42
C ARG A 130 -34.73 -4.53 -1.79
N TRP A 131 -34.65 -4.72 -0.49
CA TRP A 131 -33.38 -4.66 0.23
C TRP A 131 -32.44 -5.82 -0.14
N TRP A 132 -32.97 -7.04 -0.30
CA TRP A 132 -32.19 -8.16 -0.81
C TRP A 132 -31.81 -8.00 -2.28
N ASP A 133 -32.70 -7.48 -3.13
CA ASP A 133 -32.41 -7.23 -4.54
C ASP A 133 -31.20 -6.29 -4.70
N ALA A 134 -31.15 -5.20 -3.93
CA ALA A 134 -30.03 -4.27 -3.93
C ALA A 134 -28.71 -4.96 -3.55
N ARG A 135 -28.74 -5.83 -2.52
CA ARG A 135 -27.58 -6.61 -2.07
C ARG A 135 -27.12 -7.63 -3.12
N LEU A 136 -28.04 -8.31 -3.79
CA LEU A 136 -27.68 -9.24 -4.87
C LEU A 136 -27.01 -8.52 -6.05
N ILE A 137 -27.42 -7.28 -6.34
CA ILE A 137 -26.77 -6.43 -7.34
C ILE A 137 -25.34 -6.06 -6.90
N GLU A 138 -25.16 -5.65 -5.64
CA GLU A 138 -23.85 -5.35 -5.06
C GLU A 138 -22.91 -6.57 -5.09
N LEU A 139 -23.41 -7.76 -4.74
CA LEU A 139 -22.63 -9.00 -4.79
C LEU A 139 -22.24 -9.35 -6.22
N ARG A 140 -23.16 -9.23 -7.17
CA ARG A 140 -22.87 -9.47 -8.58
C ARG A 140 -21.77 -8.53 -9.08
N ALA A 141 -21.86 -7.24 -8.76
CA ALA A 141 -20.84 -6.26 -9.12
C ALA A 141 -19.47 -6.62 -8.51
N ALA A 142 -19.44 -7.05 -7.24
CA ALA A 142 -18.21 -7.47 -6.58
C ALA A 142 -17.56 -8.72 -7.18
N LEU A 143 -18.35 -9.63 -7.76
CA LEU A 143 -17.86 -10.86 -8.41
C LEU A 143 -17.43 -10.64 -9.87
N ASP A 144 -18.05 -9.67 -10.55
CA ASP A 144 -17.80 -9.34 -11.95
C ASP A 144 -16.59 -8.41 -12.15
N GLU A 145 -16.14 -7.65 -11.14
CA GLU A 145 -14.92 -6.85 -11.22
C GLU A 145 -13.65 -7.69 -10.95
N PRO A 146 -12.83 -8.03 -11.97
CA PRO A 146 -11.43 -8.33 -11.72
C PRO A 146 -10.76 -7.01 -11.32
N LYS A 147 -10.48 -6.82 -10.03
CA LYS A 147 -9.63 -5.71 -9.57
C LYS A 147 -8.21 -5.91 -10.10
N GLU A 148 -7.98 -5.46 -11.33
CA GLU A 148 -6.64 -5.19 -11.84
C GLU A 148 -6.14 -3.92 -11.13
N SER A 149 -5.16 -4.10 -10.24
CA SER A 149 -4.36 -3.06 -9.61
C SER A 149 -2.94 -3.57 -9.43
#